data_AF-A0A1V6S084-F1
#
_entry.id   AF-A0A1V6S084-F1
#
_cell.length_a   1.000
_cell.length_b   1.000
_cell.length_c   1.000
_cell.angle_alpha   90.00
_cell.angle_beta   90.00
_cell.angle_gamma   90.00
#
_symmetry.space_group_name_H-M   'P 1'
#
loop_
_entity.id
_entity.type
_entity.pdbx_description
1 polymer ?
#
loop_
_entity_poly.entity_id
_entity_poly.type
_entity_poly.pdbx_seq_one_letter_code
_entity_poly.pdbx_strand_id
1 'polypeptide(L)'
;MSTTGPSGEDIPLEGIRMSRSETFWKKPNLPWGFCIYRCSFKDNAAWHKMLQLIQQHVQKSVELSLPPGEERTGLLEAHDLVIYDKLENFNGATSHEVRDRFNDWVEQLPKVVDTSETLERLIREHSERKNQTVRPQYGFGARFNFALFVDDICLESLVHMDMPVVKILYKQWGNLSPEERNYKIDPDWHDGTTEDEEEDVGWMYMSVIDYVDTYDLSKI
;
A
#
# COMPACT_ATOMS: atom_id res chain seq x y z
N MET A 1 32.72 -19.01 -21.45
CA MET A 1 32.32 -18.48 -20.13
C MET A 1 30.96 -17.83 -20.34
N SER A 2 29.90 -18.54 -19.96
CA SER A 2 28.52 -18.07 -20.08
C SER A 2 28.13 -17.50 -18.73
N THR A 3 27.82 -16.22 -18.68
CA THR A 3 27.25 -15.55 -17.51
C THR A 3 25.80 -15.97 -17.40
N THR A 4 25.53 -16.91 -16.49
CA THR A 4 24.19 -17.18 -15.99
C THR A 4 23.68 -15.91 -15.31
N GLY A 5 22.58 -15.34 -15.83
CA GLY A 5 21.81 -14.32 -15.14
C GLY A 5 21.27 -14.86 -13.81
N PRO A 6 20.82 -13.99 -12.90
CA PRO A 6 20.31 -14.41 -11.61
C PRO A 6 19.14 -15.37 -11.84
N SER A 7 19.32 -16.60 -11.34
CA SER A 7 18.24 -17.57 -11.16
C SER A 7 17.12 -16.90 -10.39
N GLY A 8 15.87 -17.06 -10.85
CA GLY A 8 14.70 -16.63 -10.10
C GLY A 8 14.78 -17.18 -8.68
N GLU A 9 15.13 -16.31 -7.74
CA GLU A 9 14.97 -16.58 -6.32
C GLU A 9 13.46 -16.73 -6.11
N ASP A 10 13.06 -17.84 -5.48
CA ASP A 10 11.68 -18.06 -5.04
C ASP A 10 11.20 -16.78 -4.35
N ILE A 11 10.29 -16.03 -4.98
CA ILE A 11 9.71 -14.84 -4.34
C ILE A 11 8.95 -15.37 -3.13
N PRO A 12 9.42 -15.12 -1.89
CA PRO A 12 8.72 -15.57 -0.72
C PRO A 12 7.36 -14.86 -0.69
N LEU A 13 6.28 -15.61 -0.52
CA LEU A 13 4.91 -15.07 -0.36
C LEU A 13 4.49 -15.11 1.12
N GLU A 14 5.48 -15.06 2.02
CA GLU A 14 5.29 -15.31 3.45
C GLU A 14 4.59 -14.14 4.13
N GLY A 15 4.93 -12.90 3.79
CA GLY A 15 4.22 -11.72 4.27
C GLY A 15 2.76 -11.71 3.84
N ILE A 16 2.47 -12.09 2.58
CA ILE A 16 1.11 -12.22 2.07
C ILE A 16 0.37 -13.33 2.84
N ARG A 17 0.97 -14.50 3.01
CA ARG A 17 0.39 -15.61 3.79
C ARG A 17 0.10 -15.19 5.25
N MET A 18 1.05 -14.55 5.93
CA MET A 18 0.87 -14.04 7.29
C MET A 18 -0.18 -12.92 7.38
N SER A 19 -0.34 -12.10 6.34
CA SER A 19 -1.39 -11.07 6.32
C SER A 19 -2.78 -11.70 6.33
N ARG A 20 -2.90 -12.91 5.78
CA ARG A 20 -4.16 -13.66 5.60
C ARG A 20 -4.36 -14.80 6.60
N SER A 21 -3.33 -15.16 7.37
CA SER A 21 -3.36 -16.33 8.24
C SER A 21 -4.41 -16.18 9.36
N GLU A 22 -5.09 -17.28 9.63
CA GLU A 22 -5.97 -17.38 10.78
C GLU A 22 -5.13 -17.28 12.04
N THR A 23 -5.39 -16.24 12.81
CA THR A 23 -4.77 -16.05 14.10
C THR A 23 -5.87 -15.64 15.08
N PHE A 24 -5.65 -15.84 16.37
CA PHE A 24 -6.63 -15.48 17.41
C PHE A 24 -7.00 -13.99 17.45
N TRP A 25 -6.40 -13.16 16.58
CA TRP A 25 -6.57 -11.73 16.49
C TRP A 25 -7.13 -11.22 15.14
N LYS A 26 -7.14 -12.05 14.09
CA LYS A 26 -7.64 -11.71 12.73
C LYS A 26 -8.81 -12.61 12.33
N LYS A 27 -9.76 -12.05 11.59
CA LYS A 27 -10.73 -12.87 10.86
C LYS A 27 -10.01 -13.80 9.88
N PRO A 28 -10.56 -15.00 9.64
CA PRO A 28 -10.05 -15.89 8.61
C PRO A 28 -10.24 -15.29 7.21
N ASN A 29 -9.36 -15.66 6.29
CA ASN A 29 -9.46 -15.34 4.85
C ASN A 29 -9.58 -13.84 4.53
N LEU A 30 -8.84 -13.00 5.27
CA LEU A 30 -8.75 -11.58 4.91
C LEU A 30 -8.19 -11.42 3.49
N PRO A 31 -8.69 -10.44 2.71
CA PRO A 31 -8.10 -10.10 1.43
C PRO A 31 -6.70 -9.50 1.62
N TRP A 32 -5.89 -9.59 0.57
CA TRP A 32 -4.60 -8.92 0.48
C TRP A 32 -4.58 -7.96 -0.70
N GLY A 33 -3.66 -7.00 -0.68
CA GLY A 33 -3.57 -5.91 -1.65
C GLY A 33 -3.83 -4.55 -1.03
N PHE A 34 -3.52 -3.48 -1.77
CA PHE A 34 -3.54 -2.11 -1.25
C PHE A 34 -4.85 -1.37 -1.52
N CYS A 35 -5.10 -0.33 -0.73
CA CYS A 35 -5.98 0.77 -1.14
C CYS A 35 -5.27 1.59 -2.22
N ILE A 36 -5.95 1.97 -3.28
CA ILE A 36 -5.40 2.82 -4.36
C ILE A 36 -6.23 4.09 -4.47
N TYR A 37 -5.57 5.24 -4.37
CA TYR A 37 -6.17 6.56 -4.51
C TYR A 37 -5.77 7.17 -5.85
N ARG A 38 -6.77 7.42 -6.70
CA ARG A 38 -6.56 8.16 -7.94
C ARG A 38 -6.54 9.64 -7.63
N CYS A 39 -5.38 10.27 -7.77
CA CYS A 39 -5.21 11.69 -7.45
C CYS A 39 -5.04 12.57 -8.70
N SER A 40 -4.74 11.95 -9.85
CA SER A 40 -4.83 12.62 -11.16
C SER A 40 -6.00 12.12 -11.99
N PHE A 41 -6.83 13.07 -12.45
CA PHE A 41 -7.94 12.82 -13.38
C PHE A 41 -7.66 13.35 -14.79
N LYS A 42 -6.43 13.77 -15.08
CA LYS A 42 -6.05 14.37 -16.37
C LYS A 42 -6.10 13.37 -17.51
N ASP A 43 -5.78 12.10 -17.25
CA ASP A 43 -5.78 11.03 -18.25
C ASP A 43 -6.49 9.78 -17.73
N ASN A 44 -7.71 9.56 -18.23
CA ASN A 44 -8.47 8.34 -17.92
C ASN A 44 -7.85 7.09 -18.55
N ALA A 45 -7.29 7.18 -19.75
CA ALA A 45 -6.74 6.00 -20.43
C ALA A 45 -5.48 5.51 -19.72
N ALA A 46 -4.59 6.43 -19.33
CA ALA A 46 -3.42 6.13 -18.52
C ALA A 46 -3.81 5.51 -17.16
N TRP A 47 -4.83 6.04 -16.49
CA TRP A 47 -5.34 5.48 -15.23
C TRP A 47 -5.76 4.01 -15.36
N HIS A 48 -6.59 3.68 -16.36
CA HIS A 48 -7.02 2.31 -16.59
C HIS A 48 -5.84 1.40 -16.98
N LYS A 49 -4.89 1.91 -17.77
CA LYS A 49 -3.66 1.19 -18.11
C LYS A 49 -2.81 0.91 -16.87
N MET A 50 -2.71 1.85 -15.93
CA MET A 50 -2.00 1.66 -14.66
C MET A 50 -2.62 0.54 -13.83
N LEU A 51 -3.95 0.56 -13.65
CA LEU A 51 -4.66 -0.49 -12.91
C LEU A 51 -4.48 -1.87 -13.57
N GLN A 52 -4.59 -1.92 -14.90
CA GLN A 52 -4.38 -3.15 -15.65
C GLN A 52 -2.95 -3.68 -15.46
N LEU A 53 -1.95 -2.81 -15.49
CA LEU A 53 -0.55 -3.18 -15.30
C LEU A 53 -0.30 -3.77 -13.91
N ILE A 54 -0.85 -3.15 -12.86
CA ILE A 54 -0.79 -3.67 -11.47
C ILE A 54 -1.39 -5.08 -11.41
N GLN A 55 -2.61 -5.26 -11.93
CA GLN A 55 -3.29 -6.56 -11.89
C GLN A 55 -2.54 -7.64 -12.68
N GLN A 56 -2.01 -7.30 -13.86
CA GLN A 56 -1.21 -8.21 -14.67
C GLN A 56 0.08 -8.64 -13.95
N HIS A 57 0.75 -7.71 -13.27
CA HIS A 57 1.95 -8.04 -12.51
C HIS A 57 1.65 -8.89 -11.28
N VAL A 58 0.59 -8.59 -10.54
CA VAL A 58 0.12 -9.45 -9.45
C VAL A 58 -0.12 -10.87 -9.93
N GLN A 59 -0.87 -11.03 -11.03
CA GLN A 59 -1.15 -12.34 -11.61
C GLN A 59 0.15 -13.07 -11.98
N LYS A 60 1.02 -12.40 -12.73
CA LYS A 60 2.28 -12.98 -13.21
C LYS A 60 3.19 -13.38 -12.05
N SER A 61 3.36 -12.53 -11.04
CA SER A 61 4.22 -12.83 -9.89
C SER A 61 3.69 -14.04 -9.13
N VAL A 62 2.40 -14.12 -8.84
CA VAL A 62 1.81 -15.29 -8.15
C VAL A 62 1.92 -16.58 -8.99
N GLU A 63 1.70 -16.49 -10.30
CA GLU A 63 1.84 -17.64 -11.22
C GLU A 63 3.29 -18.14 -11.34
N LEU A 64 4.27 -17.24 -11.20
CA LEU A 64 5.70 -17.59 -11.19
C LEU A 64 6.13 -18.20 -9.84
N SER A 65 5.60 -17.70 -8.73
CA SER A 65 5.97 -18.13 -7.38
C SER A 65 5.34 -19.44 -6.91
N LEU A 66 4.16 -19.80 -7.43
CA LEU A 66 3.42 -20.99 -7.00
C LEU A 66 3.07 -21.86 -8.19
N PRO A 67 3.15 -23.20 -8.14
CA PRO A 67 2.62 -24.07 -9.20
C PRO A 67 1.08 -23.96 -9.31
N PRO A 68 0.46 -24.43 -10.42
CA PRO A 68 -0.99 -24.47 -10.53
C PRO A 68 -1.60 -25.34 -9.40
N GLY A 69 -2.62 -24.82 -8.73
CA GLY A 69 -3.27 -25.52 -7.61
C GLY A 69 -4.21 -24.61 -6.81
N GLU A 70 -4.79 -25.17 -5.74
CA GLU A 70 -5.73 -24.47 -4.86
C GLU A 70 -5.09 -23.25 -4.18
N GLU A 71 -3.83 -23.36 -3.75
CA GLU A 71 -3.13 -22.23 -3.10
C GLU A 71 -2.95 -21.05 -4.06
N ARG A 72 -2.45 -21.29 -5.28
CA ARG A 72 -2.31 -20.24 -6.30
C ARG A 72 -3.66 -19.58 -6.59
N THR A 73 -4.70 -20.39 -6.75
CA THR A 73 -6.06 -19.91 -7.05
C THR A 73 -6.60 -19.07 -5.91
N GLY A 74 -6.53 -19.57 -4.67
CA GLY A 74 -6.99 -18.84 -3.48
C GLY A 74 -6.16 -17.58 -3.18
N LEU A 75 -4.89 -17.53 -3.59
CA LEU A 75 -4.10 -16.32 -3.48
C LEU A 75 -4.59 -15.25 -4.46
N LEU A 76 -4.75 -15.59 -5.73
CA LEU A 76 -5.26 -14.69 -6.77
C LEU A 76 -6.69 -14.20 -6.47
N GLU A 77 -7.59 -15.10 -6.05
CA GLU A 77 -9.01 -14.77 -5.79
C GLU A 77 -9.20 -13.80 -4.63
N ALA A 78 -8.30 -13.80 -3.66
CA ALA A 78 -8.36 -12.91 -2.51
C ALA A 78 -7.41 -11.71 -2.62
N HIS A 79 -6.78 -11.50 -3.78
CA HIS A 79 -6.22 -10.19 -4.11
C HIS A 79 -7.38 -9.22 -4.36
N ASP A 80 -7.39 -8.13 -3.60
CA ASP A 80 -8.44 -7.12 -3.66
C ASP A 80 -7.84 -5.72 -3.59
N LEU A 81 -8.10 -4.91 -4.62
CA LEU A 81 -7.73 -3.51 -4.66
C LEU A 81 -8.92 -2.66 -4.21
N VAL A 82 -8.74 -1.89 -3.14
CA VAL A 82 -9.76 -0.93 -2.71
C VAL A 82 -9.54 0.38 -3.44
N ILE A 83 -10.33 0.62 -4.50
CA ILE A 83 -10.13 1.76 -5.40
C ILE A 83 -10.95 2.98 -4.94
N TYR A 84 -10.26 4.10 -4.74
CA TYR A 84 -10.82 5.41 -4.49
C TYR A 84 -10.65 6.30 -5.73
N ASP A 85 -11.72 6.40 -6.52
CA ASP A 85 -11.75 7.09 -7.83
C ASP A 85 -12.95 8.06 -7.89
N LYS A 86 -12.89 9.13 -7.08
CA LYS A 86 -13.91 10.19 -7.06
C LYS A 86 -13.27 11.55 -7.30
N LEU A 87 -13.59 12.15 -8.44
CA LEU A 87 -13.02 13.43 -8.88
C LEU A 87 -13.19 14.54 -7.84
N GLU A 88 -14.39 14.68 -7.25
CA GLU A 88 -14.66 15.71 -6.25
C GLU A 88 -13.82 15.61 -4.97
N ASN A 89 -13.28 14.43 -4.67
CA ASN A 89 -12.60 14.14 -3.42
C ASN A 89 -11.08 14.07 -3.56
N PHE A 90 -10.59 13.67 -4.74
CA PHE A 90 -9.20 13.25 -4.90
C PHE A 90 -8.45 13.97 -6.01
N ASN A 91 -9.12 14.73 -6.89
CA ASN A 91 -8.39 15.41 -7.96
C ASN A 91 -7.45 16.49 -7.41
N GLY A 92 -6.14 16.27 -7.58
CA GLY A 92 -5.09 17.12 -7.01
C GLY A 92 -4.87 16.93 -5.51
N ALA A 93 -5.39 15.85 -4.90
CA ALA A 93 -5.17 15.58 -3.48
C ALA A 93 -3.68 15.35 -3.18
N THR A 94 -3.25 15.86 -2.03
CA THR A 94 -1.89 15.70 -1.49
C THR A 94 -1.71 14.35 -0.80
N SER A 95 -0.46 13.95 -0.58
CA SER A 95 -0.13 12.76 0.24
C SER A 95 -0.77 12.80 1.63
N HIS A 96 -0.86 13.97 2.25
CA HIS A 96 -1.46 14.17 3.57
C HIS A 96 -2.97 13.93 3.56
N GLU A 97 -3.69 14.48 2.59
CA GLU A 97 -5.13 14.27 2.47
C GLU A 97 -5.45 12.80 2.21
N VAL A 98 -4.65 12.12 1.37
CA VAL A 98 -4.81 10.68 1.14
C VAL A 98 -4.48 9.88 2.40
N ARG A 99 -3.46 10.26 3.18
CA ARG A 99 -3.12 9.62 4.44
C ARG A 99 -4.25 9.74 5.47
N ASP A 100 -4.92 10.89 5.55
CA ASP A 100 -6.09 11.05 6.44
C ASP A 100 -7.23 10.11 6.03
N ARG A 101 -7.61 10.10 4.73
CA ARG A 101 -8.66 9.20 4.23
C ARG A 101 -8.31 7.73 4.45
N PHE A 102 -7.03 7.39 4.30
CA PHE A 102 -6.57 6.04 4.57
C PHE A 102 -6.63 5.70 6.05
N ASN A 103 -6.25 6.61 6.94
CA ASN A 103 -6.41 6.42 8.38
C ASN A 103 -7.89 6.22 8.78
N ASP A 104 -8.81 7.01 8.24
CA ASP A 104 -10.26 6.84 8.44
C ASP A 104 -10.75 5.45 7.98
N TRP A 105 -10.22 4.97 6.85
CA TRP A 105 -10.53 3.62 6.36
C TRP A 105 -9.97 2.53 7.27
N VAL A 106 -8.72 2.67 7.73
CA VAL A 106 -8.05 1.72 8.65
C VAL A 106 -8.72 1.68 10.02
N GLU A 107 -9.31 2.79 10.48
CA GLU A 107 -10.06 2.87 11.75
C GLU A 107 -11.33 2.01 11.76
N GLN A 108 -11.72 1.41 10.63
CA GLN A 108 -12.76 0.37 10.54
C GLN A 108 -12.31 -1.00 11.09
N LEU A 109 -11.41 -1.01 12.07
CA LEU A 109 -10.89 -2.15 12.82
C LEU A 109 -11.88 -3.27 13.17
N PRO A 110 -13.14 -2.98 13.57
CA PRO A 110 -14.15 -4.02 13.81
C PRO A 110 -14.41 -4.96 12.61
N LYS A 111 -14.03 -4.54 11.39
CA LYS A 111 -14.15 -5.37 10.20
C LYS A 111 -13.04 -6.42 10.06
N VAL A 112 -11.90 -6.22 10.74
CA VAL A 112 -10.66 -7.01 10.58
C VAL A 112 -10.41 -7.96 11.75
N VAL A 113 -10.83 -7.56 12.96
CA VAL A 113 -10.72 -8.36 14.20
C VAL A 113 -11.81 -9.41 14.28
N ASP A 114 -11.45 -10.59 14.77
CA ASP A 114 -12.37 -11.75 14.83
C ASP A 114 -13.55 -11.51 15.79
N THR A 115 -13.27 -10.91 16.96
CA THR A 115 -14.28 -10.68 18.00
C THR A 115 -14.15 -9.31 18.67
N SER A 116 -15.22 -8.85 19.32
CA SER A 116 -15.24 -7.61 20.10
C SER A 116 -14.28 -7.69 21.30
N GLU A 117 -14.15 -8.85 21.94
CA GLU A 117 -13.22 -9.06 23.05
C GLU A 117 -11.75 -8.95 22.60
N THR A 118 -11.47 -9.42 21.37
CA THR A 118 -10.16 -9.27 20.74
C THR A 118 -9.83 -7.81 20.47
N LEU A 119 -10.81 -7.04 19.97
CA LEU A 119 -10.66 -5.61 19.75
C LEU A 119 -10.38 -4.87 21.07
N GLU A 120 -11.16 -5.16 22.12
CA GLU A 120 -10.97 -4.57 23.45
C GLU A 120 -9.60 -4.91 24.03
N ARG A 121 -9.12 -6.14 23.85
CA ARG A 121 -7.77 -6.54 24.26
C ARG A 121 -6.70 -5.76 23.51
N LEU A 122 -6.81 -5.62 22.19
CA LEU A 122 -5.84 -4.87 21.38
C LEU A 122 -5.80 -3.39 21.78
N ILE A 123 -6.96 -2.77 22.01
CA ILE A 123 -7.06 -1.38 22.48
C ILE A 123 -6.43 -1.24 23.87
N ARG A 124 -6.73 -2.18 24.78
CA ARG A 124 -6.19 -2.18 26.14
C ARG A 124 -4.67 -2.35 26.14
N GLU A 125 -4.14 -3.37 25.46
CA GLU A 125 -2.70 -3.62 25.36
C GLU A 125 -1.96 -2.42 24.76
N HIS A 126 -2.53 -1.76 23.75
CA HIS A 126 -1.97 -0.54 23.20
C HIS A 126 -2.00 0.62 24.21
N SER A 127 -3.10 0.82 24.93
CA SER A 127 -3.23 1.87 25.95
C SER A 127 -2.28 1.69 27.15
N GLU A 128 -1.94 0.45 27.49
CA GLU A 128 -1.01 0.10 28.57
C GLU A 128 0.45 0.30 28.16
N ARG A 129 0.76 0.16 26.86
CA ARG A 129 2.07 0.49 26.26
C ARG A 129 2.20 2.01 26.03
N LYS A 130 2.23 2.77 27.13
CA LYS A 130 2.27 4.25 27.18
C LYS A 130 3.32 4.97 26.31
N ASN A 131 4.26 4.25 25.69
CA ASN A 131 5.38 4.79 24.92
C ASN A 131 5.42 4.34 23.44
N GLN A 132 4.37 3.68 22.91
CA GLN A 132 4.34 3.28 21.51
C GLN A 132 3.48 4.25 20.67
N THR A 133 4.09 4.86 19.66
CA THR A 133 3.44 5.64 18.58
C THR A 133 2.72 4.74 17.57
N VAL A 134 2.97 3.43 17.64
CA VAL A 134 2.53 2.43 16.67
C VAL A 134 1.12 1.97 17.01
N ARG A 135 0.14 2.42 16.22
CA ARG A 135 -1.28 2.06 16.40
C ARG A 135 -1.49 0.53 16.30
N PRO A 136 -2.54 -0.04 16.93
CA PRO A 136 -2.79 -1.49 16.93
C PRO A 136 -2.83 -2.12 15.54
N GLN A 137 -3.14 -1.32 14.51
CA GLN A 137 -3.28 -1.83 13.15
C GLN A 137 -1.97 -2.21 12.48
N TYR A 138 -0.83 -1.85 13.06
CA TYR A 138 0.49 -2.23 12.58
C TYR A 138 0.61 -3.75 12.38
N GLY A 139 0.11 -4.53 13.34
CA GLY A 139 0.12 -5.99 13.28
C GLY A 139 -0.76 -6.60 12.18
N PHE A 140 -1.65 -5.86 11.51
CA PHE A 140 -2.50 -6.41 10.45
C PHE A 140 -1.82 -6.49 9.08
N GLY A 141 -0.56 -6.05 8.96
CA GLY A 141 0.26 -6.19 7.75
C GLY A 141 0.08 -5.07 6.73
N ALA A 142 0.66 -5.25 5.54
CA ALA A 142 0.86 -4.20 4.55
C ALA A 142 -0.43 -3.45 4.16
N ARG A 143 -1.55 -4.16 3.94
CA ARG A 143 -2.87 -3.60 3.58
C ARG A 143 -3.37 -2.51 4.53
N PHE A 144 -2.98 -2.56 5.81
CA PHE A 144 -3.43 -1.62 6.84
C PHE A 144 -2.36 -0.63 7.29
N ASN A 145 -1.19 -0.65 6.65
CA ASN A 145 -0.07 0.25 6.93
C ASN A 145 0.32 1.11 5.74
N PHE A 146 0.03 0.63 4.53
CA PHE A 146 0.39 1.32 3.29
C PHE A 146 -0.79 1.46 2.35
N ALA A 147 -0.81 2.56 1.61
CA ALA A 147 -1.73 2.82 0.51
C ALA A 147 -0.94 3.20 -0.75
N LEU A 148 -1.54 2.97 -1.92
CA LEU A 148 -1.03 3.48 -3.18
C LEU A 148 -1.72 4.79 -3.55
N PHE A 149 -0.93 5.67 -4.13
CA PHE A 149 -1.33 7.00 -4.58
C PHE A 149 -0.84 7.18 -6.01
N VAL A 150 -1.74 7.61 -6.88
CA VAL A 150 -1.47 7.76 -8.31
C VAL A 150 -1.71 9.21 -8.72
N ASP A 151 -0.61 9.96 -8.84
CA ASP A 151 -0.56 11.34 -9.30
C ASP A 151 -0.22 11.45 -10.79
N ASP A 152 0.03 12.67 -11.25
CA ASP A 152 0.42 12.96 -12.63
C ASP A 152 1.71 12.22 -13.02
N ILE A 153 2.72 12.20 -12.15
CA ILE A 153 4.00 11.53 -12.41
C ILE A 153 3.80 10.03 -12.58
N CYS A 154 2.95 9.41 -11.76
CA CYS A 154 2.60 8.00 -11.92
C CYS A 154 1.98 7.74 -13.31
N LEU A 155 1.04 8.57 -13.77
CA LEU A 155 0.42 8.39 -15.08
C LEU A 155 1.40 8.66 -16.24
N GLU A 156 2.23 9.69 -16.13
CA GLU A 156 3.25 10.05 -17.11
C GLU A 156 4.36 8.98 -17.22
N SER A 157 4.67 8.28 -16.11
CA SER A 157 5.65 7.19 -16.09
C SER A 157 5.33 6.07 -17.09
N LEU A 158 4.05 5.86 -17.43
CA LEU A 158 3.62 4.87 -18.42
C LEU A 158 4.12 5.14 -19.84
N VAL A 159 4.58 6.36 -20.11
CA VAL A 159 5.10 6.82 -21.40
C VAL A 159 6.60 7.11 -21.32
N HIS A 160 7.05 7.66 -20.18
CA HIS A 160 8.39 8.22 -20.04
C HIS A 160 9.39 7.31 -19.32
N MET A 161 8.93 6.22 -18.70
CA MET A 161 9.80 5.28 -17.97
C MET A 161 9.66 3.87 -18.52
N ASP A 162 10.78 3.14 -18.58
CA ASP A 162 10.78 1.71 -18.90
C ASP A 162 10.01 0.90 -17.85
N MET A 163 10.06 1.37 -16.59
CA MET A 163 9.42 0.78 -15.43
C MET A 163 8.46 1.80 -14.81
N PRO A 164 7.16 1.76 -15.17
CA PRO A 164 6.17 2.67 -14.60
C PRO A 164 6.08 2.55 -13.08
N VAL A 165 5.78 3.65 -12.42
CA VAL A 165 5.79 3.77 -10.96
C VAL A 165 4.43 4.17 -10.39
N VAL A 166 4.20 3.75 -9.16
CA VAL A 166 3.12 4.24 -8.28
C VAL A 166 3.73 4.76 -6.99
N LYS A 167 3.10 5.73 -6.33
CA LYS A 167 3.56 6.18 -5.03
C LYS A 167 3.02 5.26 -3.94
N ILE A 168 3.88 4.75 -3.07
CA ILE A 168 3.48 4.02 -1.87
C ILE A 168 3.59 4.96 -0.66
N LEU A 169 2.52 5.03 0.12
CA LEU A 169 2.34 5.94 1.25
C LEU A 169 2.32 5.17 2.55
N TYR A 170 3.15 5.57 3.52
CA TYR A 170 3.14 5.01 4.85
C TYR A 170 2.19 5.78 5.78
N LYS A 171 1.27 5.07 6.45
CA LYS A 171 0.22 5.72 7.24
C LYS A 171 0.70 6.46 8.48
N GLN A 172 1.78 5.99 9.10
CA GLN A 172 2.23 6.52 10.40
C GLN A 172 3.19 7.71 10.24
N TRP A 173 3.58 8.02 9.01
CA TRP A 173 4.45 9.16 8.76
C TRP A 173 3.74 10.48 9.02
N GLY A 174 4.43 11.37 9.74
CA GLY A 174 4.04 12.77 9.87
C GLY A 174 2.60 12.97 10.35
N ASN A 175 2.30 12.54 11.59
CA ASN A 175 1.08 12.99 12.30
C ASN A 175 1.18 14.48 12.67
N LEU A 176 1.40 15.32 11.66
CA LEU A 176 1.25 16.76 11.76
C LEU A 176 -0.24 17.05 11.89
N SER A 177 -0.60 17.96 12.79
CA SER A 177 -1.94 18.56 12.84
C SER A 177 -2.27 19.26 11.50
N PRO A 178 -3.55 19.44 11.16
CA PRO A 178 -3.94 20.23 9.97
C PRO A 178 -3.25 21.60 9.89
N GLU A 179 -3.00 22.24 11.03
CA GLU A 179 -2.29 23.51 11.12
C GLU A 179 -0.80 23.38 10.79
N GLU A 180 -0.13 22.33 11.28
CA GLU A 180 1.29 22.04 10.98
C GLU A 180 1.51 21.62 9.53
N ARG A 181 0.46 21.16 8.84
CA ARG A 181 0.48 20.82 7.41
C ARG A 181 0.29 22.03 6.49
N ASN A 182 -0.09 23.19 7.02
CA ASN A 182 -0.24 24.42 6.24
C ASN A 182 1.12 25.10 5.97
N TYR A 183 2.10 24.32 5.54
CA TYR A 183 3.37 24.83 5.05
C TYR A 183 3.25 25.10 3.55
N LYS A 184 3.94 26.13 3.08
CA LYS A 184 3.98 26.45 1.66
C LYS A 184 4.84 25.39 0.99
N ILE A 185 4.22 24.48 0.24
CA ILE A 185 4.94 23.62 -0.71
C ILE A 185 5.54 24.56 -1.74
N ASP A 186 6.87 24.54 -1.83
CA ASP A 186 7.56 25.34 -2.81
C ASP A 186 7.24 24.77 -4.21
N PRO A 187 6.92 25.60 -5.22
CA PRO A 187 6.44 25.13 -6.52
C PRO A 187 7.38 24.18 -7.25
N ASP A 188 8.68 24.22 -6.94
CA ASP A 188 9.69 23.36 -7.54
C ASP A 188 9.81 22.00 -6.82
N TRP A 189 9.10 21.82 -5.70
CA TRP A 189 9.14 20.64 -4.88
C TRP A 189 7.79 19.91 -4.86
N HIS A 190 7.85 18.58 -4.99
CA HIS A 190 6.65 17.77 -5.16
C HIS A 190 6.20 17.18 -3.82
N ASP A 191 4.99 17.55 -3.37
CA ASP A 191 4.27 16.84 -2.31
C ASP A 191 5.07 16.61 -1.02
N GLY A 192 5.86 17.62 -0.63
CA GLY A 192 6.63 17.65 0.62
C GLY A 192 8.11 17.29 0.50
N THR A 193 8.65 17.04 -0.70
CA THR A 193 10.10 16.89 -0.89
C THR A 193 10.84 18.21 -0.68
N THR A 194 12.13 18.10 -0.37
CA THR A 194 13.10 19.22 -0.38
C THR A 194 14.32 18.82 -1.22
N GLU A 195 15.35 19.67 -1.23
CA GLU A 195 16.63 19.41 -1.90
C GLU A 195 17.42 18.22 -1.33
N ASP A 196 16.97 17.72 -0.18
CA ASP A 196 17.51 16.52 0.42
C ASP A 196 16.87 15.27 -0.21
N GLU A 197 17.63 14.59 -1.08
CA GLU A 197 17.22 13.33 -1.73
C GLU A 197 17.05 12.18 -0.72
N GLU A 198 17.60 12.28 0.49
CA GLU A 198 17.45 11.29 1.57
C GLU A 198 16.30 11.63 2.54
N GLU A 199 15.54 12.69 2.27
CA GLU A 199 14.41 13.08 3.13
C GLU A 199 13.31 12.00 3.11
N ASP A 200 13.04 11.42 4.28
CA ASP A 200 11.85 10.60 4.46
C ASP A 200 10.63 11.53 4.50
N VAL A 201 9.81 11.47 3.45
CA VAL A 201 8.55 12.22 3.34
C VAL A 201 7.33 11.33 3.58
N GLY A 202 7.56 10.09 4.05
CA GLY A 202 6.50 9.13 4.34
C GLY A 202 5.85 8.52 3.12
N TRP A 203 6.49 8.69 1.97
CA TRP A 203 6.11 8.08 0.70
C TRP A 203 7.34 7.92 -0.17
N MET A 204 7.28 6.97 -1.10
CA MET A 204 8.28 6.81 -2.15
C MET A 204 7.62 6.34 -3.44
N TYR A 205 8.26 6.57 -4.58
CA TYR A 205 7.86 5.89 -5.81
C TYR A 205 8.33 4.43 -5.78
N MET A 206 7.42 3.52 -6.10
CA MET A 206 7.63 2.08 -6.22
C MET A 206 7.34 1.68 -7.66
N SER A 207 8.21 0.87 -8.26
CA SER A 207 7.91 0.30 -9.57
C SER A 207 6.68 -0.61 -9.48
N VAL A 208 5.82 -0.60 -10.50
CA VAL A 208 4.64 -1.47 -10.51
C VAL A 208 5.03 -2.95 -10.44
N ILE A 209 6.21 -3.33 -10.95
CA ILE A 209 6.68 -4.71 -10.88
C ILE A 209 7.02 -5.17 -9.46
N ASP A 210 7.37 -4.23 -8.57
CA ASP A 210 7.76 -4.51 -7.19
C ASP A 210 6.55 -4.59 -6.26
N TYR A 211 5.32 -4.51 -6.80
CA TYR A 211 4.08 -4.49 -6.02
C TYR A 211 3.99 -5.69 -5.06
N VAL A 212 4.22 -6.91 -5.57
CA VAL A 212 4.05 -8.14 -4.79
C VAL A 212 5.15 -8.26 -3.75
N ASP A 213 6.40 -8.01 -4.16
CA ASP A 213 7.56 -8.07 -3.28
C ASP A 213 7.46 -7.02 -2.18
N THR A 214 7.05 -5.80 -2.51
CA THR A 214 6.84 -4.73 -1.53
C THR A 214 5.72 -5.08 -0.58
N TYR A 215 4.62 -5.66 -1.05
CA TYR A 215 3.55 -6.11 -0.15
C TYR A 215 4.05 -7.22 0.79
N ASP A 216 4.84 -8.17 0.29
CA ASP A 216 5.35 -9.30 1.08
C ASP A 216 6.40 -8.87 2.12
N LEU A 217 7.32 -8.00 1.71
CA LEU A 217 8.44 -7.53 2.53
C LEU A 217 8.09 -6.41 3.49
N SER A 218 6.95 -5.73 3.28
CA SER A 218 6.42 -4.72 4.20
C SER A 218 6.08 -5.36 5.54
N LYS A 219 7.05 -5.30 6.47
CA LYS A 219 7.01 -6.02 7.75
C LYS A 219 5.78 -5.67 8.59
N ILE A 220 5.27 -6.73 9.21
CA ILE A 220 4.33 -6.75 10.36
C ILE A 220 5.05 -6.30 11.63
#